data_AF-A0A6I3U749-F1
#
_entry.id   AF-A0A6I3U749-F1
#
_cell.length_a   1.000
_cell.length_b   1.000
_cell.length_c   1.000
_cell.angle_alpha   90.00
_cell.angle_beta   90.00
_cell.angle_gamma   90.00
#
_symmetry.space_group_name_H-M   'P 1'
#
loop_
_entity.id
_entity.type
_entity.pdbx_description
1 polymer ?
#
loop_
_entity_poly.entity_id
_entity_poly.type
_entity_poly.pdbx_seq_one_letter_code
_entity_poly.pdbx_strand_id
1 'polypeptide(L)' 'LKAMGAIEMGLAGEELQPLVDSWRTANPNIVLLWWDIDKAVKTAIKEQTETESHGILFSVEKGMLFITLPSGRRLA' A
#
# COMPACT_ATOMS: atom_id res chain seq x y z
N LEU A 1 -1.44 -7.27 6.34
CA LEU A 1 -2.21 -7.93 7.44
C LEU A 1 -1.59 -9.23 7.92
N LYS A 2 -1.02 -10.09 7.07
CA LYS A 2 -0.07 -11.15 7.52
C LYS A 2 1.12 -10.57 8.32
N ALA A 3 1.48 -9.32 8.06
CA ALA A 3 2.54 -8.54 8.71
C ALA A 3 2.07 -7.57 9.83
N MET A 4 0.81 -7.64 10.30
CA MET A 4 0.33 -6.85 11.44
C MET A 4 0.09 -7.75 12.67
N GLY A 5 1.11 -8.50 13.10
CA GLY A 5 1.13 -9.19 14.41
C GLY A 5 0.09 -10.29 14.66
N ALA A 6 -0.85 -10.53 13.75
CA ALA A 6 -1.97 -11.46 13.96
C ALA A 6 -1.53 -12.91 14.17
N ILE A 7 -0.40 -13.30 13.56
CA ILE A 7 0.21 -14.63 13.75
C ILE A 7 0.86 -14.76 15.14
N GLU A 8 1.41 -13.67 15.68
CA GLU A 8 2.06 -13.65 17.01
C GLU A 8 1.05 -13.73 18.17
N MET A 9 -0.24 -13.44 17.90
CA MET A 9 -1.34 -13.53 18.88
C MET A 9 -2.04 -14.90 18.93
N GLY A 10 -1.55 -15.92 18.22
CA GLY A 10 -2.04 -17.30 18.34
C GLY A 10 -3.36 -17.62 17.64
N LEU A 11 -3.82 -16.74 16.73
CA LEU A 11 -5.02 -16.98 15.93
C LEU A 11 -4.74 -17.95 14.78
N ALA A 12 -5.54 -19.01 14.67
CA ALA A 12 -5.51 -19.92 13.53
C ALA A 12 -5.93 -19.14 12.26
N GLY A 13 -5.28 -19.42 11.12
CA GLY A 13 -5.49 -18.67 9.88
C GLY A 13 -6.94 -18.61 9.40
N GLU A 14 -7.78 -19.57 9.80
CA GLU A 14 -9.20 -19.66 9.46
C GLU A 14 -10.08 -18.64 10.20
N GLU A 15 -9.71 -18.24 11.43
CA GLU A 15 -10.47 -17.28 12.24
C GLU A 15 -10.13 -15.81 11.92
N LEU A 16 -9.02 -15.59 11.22
CA LEU A 16 -8.58 -14.24 10.82
C LEU A 16 -9.36 -13.70 9.64
N GLN A 17 -9.85 -14.56 8.75
CA GLN A 17 -10.49 -14.14 7.51
C GLN A 17 -11.78 -13.33 7.76
N PRO A 18 -12.72 -13.77 8.63
CA PRO A 18 -13.91 -12.97 8.94
C PRO A 18 -13.60 -11.61 9.58
N LEU A 19 -12.55 -11.53 10.42
CA LEU A 19 -12.12 -10.28 11.05
C LEU A 19 -11.53 -9.31 10.04
N VAL A 20 -10.68 -9.82 9.14
CA VAL A 20 -10.12 -9.04 8.03
C VAL A 20 -11.23 -8.51 7.12
N ASP A 21 -12.21 -9.34 6.79
CA ASP A 21 -13.32 -8.96 5.92
C ASP A 21 -14.22 -7.91 6.58
N SER A 22 -14.57 -8.11 7.85
CA SER A 22 -15.31 -7.13 8.65
C SER A 22 -14.58 -5.77 8.70
N TRP A 23 -13.27 -5.78 8.96
CA TRP A 23 -12.47 -4.56 8.97
C TRP A 23 -12.42 -3.88 7.59
N ARG A 24 -12.27 -4.66 6.50
CA ARG A 24 -12.26 -4.11 5.14
C ARG A 24 -13.60 -3.47 4.78
N THR A 25 -14.71 -4.10 5.15
CA THR A 25 -16.06 -3.55 4.96
C THR A 25 -16.27 -2.27 5.77
N ALA A 26 -15.75 -2.22 7.01
CA ALA A 26 -15.84 -1.03 7.84
C ALA A 26 -14.93 0.13 7.37
N ASN A 27 -13.85 -0.15 6.63
CA ASN A 27 -12.83 0.82 6.25
C ASN A 27 -12.63 0.90 4.72
N PRO A 28 -13.68 1.19 3.93
CA PRO A 28 -13.60 1.17 2.46
C PRO A 28 -12.58 2.17 1.91
N ASN A 29 -12.45 3.35 2.52
CA ASN A 29 -11.49 4.37 2.09
C ASN A 29 -10.03 3.91 2.25
N ILE A 30 -9.71 3.17 3.31
CA ILE A 30 -8.35 2.64 3.51
C ILE A 30 -8.07 1.53 2.50
N VAL A 31 -9.06 0.68 2.21
CA VAL A 31 -8.94 -0.36 1.19
C VAL A 31 -8.69 0.26 -0.19
N LEU A 32 -9.47 1.27 -0.56
CA LEU A 32 -9.32 1.99 -1.83
C LEU A 32 -7.95 2.68 -1.92
N LEU A 33 -7.52 3.36 -0.85
CA LEU A 33 -6.20 3.99 -0.78
C LEU A 33 -5.08 3.00 -1.12
N TRP A 34 -5.10 1.79 -0.56
CA TRP A 34 -4.10 0.76 -0.84
C TRP A 34 -4.14 0.28 -2.30
N TRP A 35 -5.33 0.15 -2.89
CA TRP A 35 -5.47 -0.20 -4.30
C TRP A 35 -4.93 0.90 -5.22
N ASP A 36 -5.22 2.15 -4.91
CA ASP A 36 -4.77 3.30 -5.70
C ASP A 36 -3.25 3.45 -5.64
N ILE A 37 -2.65 3.23 -4.46
CA ILE A 37 -1.19 3.21 -4.28
C ILE A 37 -0.57 2.05 -5.07
N ASP A 38 -1.09 0.83 -4.95
CA ASP A 38 -0.57 -0.34 -5.68
C ASP A 38 -0.59 -0.12 -7.19
N LYS A 39 -1.69 0.46 -7.70
CA LYS A 39 -1.81 0.82 -9.11
C LYS A 39 -0.79 1.89 -9.52
N ALA A 40 -0.68 2.98 -8.76
CA ALA A 40 0.24 4.08 -9.06
C ALA A 40 1.70 3.61 -9.11
N VAL A 41 2.13 2.82 -8.12
CA VAL A 41 3.48 2.24 -8.05
C VAL A 41 3.75 1.34 -9.26
N LYS A 42 2.82 0.43 -9.59
CA LYS A 42 2.97 -0.47 -10.74
C LYS A 42 3.05 0.29 -12.05
N THR A 43 2.25 1.34 -12.22
CA THR A 43 2.31 2.21 -13.40
C THR A 43 3.66 2.93 -13.49
N ALA A 44 4.14 3.53 -12.39
CA ALA A 44 5.46 4.20 -12.37
C ALA A 44 6.59 3.25 -12.78
N ILE A 45 6.58 2.02 -12.26
CA ILE A 45 7.57 0.99 -12.62
C ILE A 45 7.45 0.56 -14.07
N LYS A 46 6.23 0.24 -14.53
CA LYS A 46 6.02 -0.30 -15.87
C LYS A 46 6.31 0.73 -16.96
N GLU A 47 5.87 1.97 -16.75
CA GLU A 47 5.98 3.05 -17.73
C GLU A 47 7.26 3.86 -17.55
N GLN A 48 8.06 3.59 -16.50
CA GLN A 48 9.26 4.34 -16.15
C GLN A 48 8.97 5.85 -16.07
N THR A 49 7.84 6.20 -15.43
CA THR A 49 7.31 7.56 -15.34
C THR A 49 7.00 7.94 -13.90
N GLU A 50 6.75 9.22 -13.66
CA GLU A 50 6.27 9.72 -12.37
C GLU A 50 4.76 9.55 -12.27
N THR A 51 4.29 8.99 -11.16
CA THR A 51 2.86 8.88 -10.85
C THR A 51 2.59 9.44 -9.47
N GLU A 52 1.41 10.00 -9.26
CA GLU A 52 1.01 10.55 -7.97
C GLU A 52 -0.30 9.89 -7.51
N SER A 53 -0.39 9.58 -6.22
CA SER A 53 -1.63 9.15 -5.59
C SER A 53 -1.71 9.76 -4.19
N HIS A 54 -2.82 10.44 -3.90
CA HIS A 54 -3.10 11.01 -2.57
C HIS A 54 -1.98 11.91 -2.01
N GLY A 55 -1.32 12.69 -2.86
CA GLY A 55 -0.20 13.56 -2.48
C GLY A 55 1.14 12.84 -2.29
N ILE A 56 1.21 11.55 -2.62
CA ILE A 56 2.44 10.74 -2.63
C ILE A 56 2.89 10.58 -4.08
N LEU A 57 4.11 11.02 -4.37
CA LEU A 57 4.74 10.87 -5.67
C LEU A 57 5.59 9.60 -5.71
N PHE A 58 5.44 8.83 -6.78
CA PHE A 58 6.22 7.65 -7.10
C PHE A 58 7.01 7.92 -8.36
N SER A 59 8.34 7.79 -8.30
CA SER A 59 9.21 7.96 -9.46
C SER A 59 10.18 6.80 -9.58
N VAL A 60 10.60 6.47 -10.79
CA VAL A 60 11.61 5.44 -11.03
C VAL A 60 12.82 6.05 -11.68
N GLU A 61 13.95 5.99 -10.99
CA GLU A 61 15.23 6.52 -11.46
C GLU A 61 16.26 5.40 -11.48
N LYS A 62 16.85 5.14 -12.65
CA LYS A 62 17.87 4.10 -12.86
C LYS A 62 17.43 2.71 -12.33
N GLY A 63 16.14 2.40 -12.44
CA GLY A 63 15.56 1.13 -11.98
C GLY A 63 15.24 1.06 -10.47
N MET A 64 15.42 2.15 -9.72
CA MET A 64 15.03 2.24 -8.30
C MET A 64 13.76 3.08 -8.14
N LEU A 65 12.81 2.56 -7.36
CA LEU A 65 11.58 3.28 -7.00
C LEU A 65 11.88 4.26 -5.87
N PHE A 66 11.45 5.51 -6.03
CA PHE A 66 11.47 6.53 -5.00
C PHE A 66 10.04 6.93 -4.65
N ILE A 67 9.84 7.22 -3.36
CA ILE A 67 8.55 7.66 -2.83
C ILE A 67 8.75 9.02 -2.19
N THR A 68 8.09 10.05 -2.69
CA THR A 68 8.07 11.38 -2.06
C THR A 68 6.74 11.55 -1.33
N LEU A 69 6.84 11.73 -0.02
CA LEU A 69 5.69 11.96 0.86
C LEU A 69 5.16 13.39 0.67
N PRO A 70 3.90 13.69 1.07
CA PRO A 70 3.34 15.04 1.01
C PRO A 70 4.16 16.09 1.77
N SER A 71 4.97 15.66 2.75
CA SER A 71 5.90 16.52 3.46
C SER A 71 7.14 16.94 2.65
N GLY A 72 7.28 16.44 1.41
CA GLY A 72 8.48 16.57 0.57
C GLY A 72 9.60 15.59 0.93
N ARG A 73 9.45 14.77 1.99
CA ARG A 73 10.46 13.78 2.34
C ARG A 73 10.49 12.66 1.29
N ARG A 74 11.65 12.48 0.67
CA ARG A 74 11.92 11.41 -0.30
C ARG A 74 12.49 10.17 0.40
N LEU A 75 11.90 9.03 0.13
CA LEU A 75 12.31 7.70 0.60
C LEU A 75 12.88 6.91 -0.59
N ALA A 76 13.96 6.18 -0.34
CA ALA A 76 14.67 5.32 -1.29
C ALA A 76 14.58 3.86 -0.82
#